data_AF-A0A7V9EXX8-F1
#
_entry.id   AF-A0A7V9EXX8-F1
#
_cell.length_a   1.000
_cell.length_b   1.000
_cell.length_c   1.000
_cell.angle_alpha   90.00
_cell.angle_beta   90.00
_cell.angle_gamma   90.00
#
_symmetry.space_group_name_H-M   'P 1'
#
loop_
_entity.id
_entity.type
_entity.pdbx_description
1 polymer ?
#
loop_
_entity_poly.entity_id
_entity_poly.type
_entity_poly.pdbx_seq_one_letter_code
_entity_poly.pdbx_strand_id
1 'polypeptide(L)' 'MLAALAACFAVATGWAGTVPAGAQGAGEGRPFVNVVQVTGYLDPIMADFLERAVAESERGGAEALILQLDSPGSVLPPA' A
#
# COMPACT_ATOMS: atom_id res chain seq x y z
N MET A 1 52.46 22.97 23.97
CA MET A 1 52.15 22.68 22.56
C MET A 1 51.95 21.18 22.43
N LEU A 2 50.68 20.79 22.21
CA LEU A 2 50.20 19.50 21.67
C LEU A 2 50.54 18.23 22.48
N ALA A 3 49.63 17.66 23.28
CA ALA A 3 48.35 17.03 22.96
C ALA A 3 48.45 15.50 22.90
N ALA A 4 47.56 14.88 23.71
CA ALA A 4 46.88 13.62 23.45
C ALA A 4 47.74 12.33 23.45
N LEU A 5 47.31 11.22 24.01
CA LEU A 5 45.99 10.60 23.89
C LEU A 5 45.81 9.72 25.13
N ALA A 6 45.09 10.20 26.14
CA ALA A 6 44.71 9.39 27.29
C ALA A 6 43.41 8.66 26.94
N ALA A 7 43.51 7.34 26.77
CA ALA A 7 42.38 6.42 26.74
C ALA A 7 41.66 6.47 28.09
N CYS A 8 40.66 7.34 28.22
CA CYS A 8 39.77 7.37 29.39
C CYS A 8 38.49 6.61 29.08
N PHE A 9 38.52 5.34 29.47
CA PHE A 9 37.38 4.51 29.79
C PHE A 9 36.63 5.15 30.98
N ALA A 10 35.43 5.68 30.77
CA ALA A 10 34.52 5.98 31.88
C ALA A 10 33.07 6.07 31.38
N VAL A 11 32.33 5.01 31.69
CA VAL A 11 30.87 4.97 31.86
C VAL A 11 30.34 6.31 32.35
N ALA A 12 29.65 7.03 31.46
CA ALA A 12 28.88 8.21 31.80
C ALA A 12 27.43 7.78 32.05
N THR A 13 27.15 7.32 33.26
CA THR A 13 25.81 7.34 33.84
C THR A 13 25.35 8.79 33.90
N GLY A 14 24.29 9.12 33.15
CA GLY A 14 23.54 10.36 33.31
C GLY A 14 23.73 11.38 32.21
N TRP A 15 23.26 11.07 31.00
CA TRP A 15 22.56 12.06 30.18
C TRP A 15 21.33 11.34 29.61
N ALA A 16 20.15 11.84 29.99
CA ALA A 16 18.88 11.51 29.35
C ALA A 16 18.92 12.05 27.92
N GLY A 17 19.71 11.41 27.06
CA GLY A 17 19.63 11.57 25.63
C GLY A 17 18.36 10.90 25.21
N THR A 18 17.32 11.70 24.97
CA THR A 18 16.14 11.27 24.22
C THR A 18 16.66 10.80 22.86
N VAL A 19 16.90 9.50 22.72
CA VAL A 19 17.11 8.91 21.40
C VAL A 19 15.83 9.24 20.64
N PRO A 20 15.89 10.06 19.57
CA PRO A 20 14.71 10.20 18.74
C PRO A 20 14.43 8.79 18.23
N ALA A 21 13.34 8.20 18.70
CA ALA A 21 12.78 7.01 18.11
C ALA A 21 12.57 7.38 16.64
N GLY A 22 13.43 6.87 15.77
CA GLY A 22 13.28 7.05 14.35
C GLY A 22 11.93 6.46 14.01
N ALA A 23 10.93 7.33 13.78
CA ALA A 23 9.68 6.93 13.18
C ALA A 23 10.09 6.23 11.89
N GLN A 24 9.94 4.90 11.85
CA GLN A 24 10.00 4.16 10.61
C GLN A 24 8.83 4.73 9.82
N GLY A 25 9.12 5.68 8.93
CA GLY A 25 8.13 6.29 8.07
C GLY A 25 7.34 5.15 7.49
N ALA A 26 6.02 5.17 7.72
CA ALA A 26 5.11 4.23 7.09
C ALA A 26 5.47 4.27 5.60
N GLY A 27 6.14 3.23 5.13
CA GLY A 27 6.67 3.22 3.77
C GLY A 27 5.48 3.50 2.89
N GLU A 28 5.54 4.62 2.15
CA GLU A 28 4.59 4.89 1.10
C GLU A 28 4.65 3.66 0.20
N GLY A 29 3.63 2.81 0.31
CA GLY A 29 3.55 1.58 -0.44
C GLY A 29 3.78 1.95 -1.90
N ARG A 30 4.65 1.20 -2.59
CA ARG A 30 4.86 1.45 -4.01
C ARG A 30 3.50 1.49 -4.71
N PRO A 31 3.23 2.50 -5.56
CA PRO A 31 1.99 2.55 -6.30
C PRO A 31 1.75 1.21 -7.00
N PHE A 32 0.54 0.68 -6.87
CA PHE A 32 0.16 -0.60 -7.45
C PHE A 32 -1.12 -0.45 -8.26
N VAL A 33 -1.26 -1.32 -9.24
CA VAL A 33 -2.42 -1.37 -10.13
C VAL A 33 -3.06 -2.74 -9.99
N ASN A 34 -4.35 -2.76 -9.69
CA ASN A 34 -5.12 -3.99 -9.66
C ASN A 34 -5.58 -4.35 -11.07
N VAL A 35 -5.58 -5.63 -11.39
CA VAL A 35 -6.03 -6.13 -12.70
C VAL A 35 -7.04 -7.25 -12.46
N VAL A 36 -8.23 -7.08 -13.02
CA VAL A 36 -9.31 -8.06 -12.93
C VAL A 36 -9.69 -8.50 -14.34
N GLN A 37 -9.79 -9.80 -14.53
CA GLN A 37 -10.19 -10.38 -15.81
C GLN A 37 -11.67 -10.76 -15.76
N VAL A 38 -12.42 -10.29 -16.74
CA VAL A 38 -13.86 -10.48 -16.87
C VAL A 38 -14.10 -11.25 -18.16
N THR A 39 -14.56 -12.48 -18.03
CA THR A 39 -14.89 -13.34 -19.17
C THR A 39 -16.35 -13.75 -19.10
N GLY A 40 -17.01 -13.81 -20.26
CA GLY A 40 -18.42 -14.17 -20.34
C GLY A 40 -19.36 -12.97 -20.19
N TYR A 41 -20.65 -13.24 -19.95
CA TYR A 41 -21.68 -12.21 -19.92
C TYR A 41 -21.54 -11.30 -18.69
N LEU A 42 -21.84 -10.01 -18.86
CA LEU A 42 -22.15 -9.15 -17.72
C LEU A 42 -23.55 -9.48 -17.21
N ASP A 43 -23.60 -10.36 -16.20
CA ASP A 43 -24.80 -10.70 -15.46
C ASP A 43 -24.81 -10.00 -14.07
N PRO A 44 -25.92 -10.08 -13.30
CA PRO A 44 -25.99 -9.44 -11.99
C PRO A 44 -24.92 -9.90 -10.99
N ILE A 45 -24.50 -11.16 -11.06
CA ILE A 45 -23.45 -11.69 -10.16
C ILE A 45 -22.09 -11.08 -10.55
N MET A 46 -21.83 -10.95 -11.85
CA MET A 46 -20.65 -10.28 -12.36
C MET A 46 -20.64 -8.79 -11.99
N ALA A 47 -21.79 -8.11 -12.03
CA ALA A 47 -21.91 -6.72 -11.57
C ALA A 47 -21.54 -6.58 -10.08
N ASP A 48 -22.12 -7.42 -9.21
CA ASP A 48 -21.78 -7.44 -7.77
C ASP A 48 -20.29 -7.72 -7.54
N PHE A 49 -19.67 -8.56 -8.37
CA PHE A 49 -18.24 -8.81 -8.31
C PHE A 49 -17.43 -7.56 -8.70
N LEU A 50 -17.80 -6.86 -9.78
CA LEU A 50 -17.12 -5.65 -10.22
C LEU A 50 -17.23 -4.53 -9.18
N GLU A 51 -18.40 -4.34 -8.57
CA GLU A 51 -18.59 -3.37 -7.49
C GLU A 51 -17.64 -3.65 -6.31
N ARG A 52 -17.52 -4.92 -5.90
CA ARG A 52 -16.58 -5.32 -4.84
C ARG A 52 -15.13 -5.12 -5.24
N ALA A 53 -14.77 -5.38 -6.50
CA ALA A 53 -13.41 -5.20 -7.00
C ALA A 53 -12.98 -3.73 -7.01
N VAL A 54 -13.91 -2.83 -7.36
CA VAL A 54 -13.72 -1.37 -7.26
C VAL A 54 -13.51 -0.99 -5.79
N ALA A 55 -14.43 -1.38 -4.92
CA ALA A 55 -14.36 -1.04 -3.50
C ALA A 55 -13.08 -1.56 -2.80
N GLU A 56 -12.59 -2.74 -3.18
CA GLU A 56 -11.31 -3.28 -2.68
C GLU A 56 -10.12 -2.46 -3.20
N SER A 57 -10.14 -2.08 -4.48
CA SER A 57 -9.06 -1.27 -5.06
C SER A 57 -8.97 0.12 -4.43
N GLU A 58 -10.12 0.75 -4.17
CA GLU A 58 -10.20 2.02 -3.45
C GLU A 58 -9.72 1.88 -2.00
N ARG A 59 -10.20 0.86 -1.26
CA ARG A 59 -9.75 0.61 0.12
C ARG A 59 -8.26 0.32 0.22
N GLY A 60 -7.69 -0.34 -0.78
CA GLY A 60 -6.27 -0.66 -0.85
C GLY A 60 -5.39 0.52 -1.23
N GLY A 61 -5.94 1.64 -1.71
CA GLY A 61 -5.17 2.75 -2.25
C GLY A 61 -4.45 2.41 -3.57
N ALA A 62 -5.08 1.58 -4.40
CA ALA A 62 -4.57 1.29 -5.73
C ALA A 62 -4.55 2.56 -6.58
N GLU A 63 -3.50 2.74 -7.39
CA GLU A 63 -3.41 3.85 -8.35
C GLU A 63 -4.46 3.72 -9.45
N ALA A 64 -4.74 2.47 -9.85
CA ALA A 64 -5.74 2.16 -10.85
C ALA A 64 -6.28 0.73 -10.69
N LEU A 65 -7.47 0.51 -11.24
CA LEU A 65 -8.06 -0.81 -11.51
C LEU A 65 -8.22 -0.98 -13.01
N ILE A 66 -7.61 -2.02 -13.58
CA ILE A 66 -7.74 -2.40 -14.98
C ILE A 66 -8.72 -3.56 -15.09
N LEU A 67 -9.78 -3.37 -15.85
CA LEU A 67 -10.73 -4.42 -16.23
C LEU A 67 -10.35 -4.97 -17.61
N GLN A 68 -9.88 -6.22 -17.65
CA GLN A 68 -9.66 -6.94 -18.91
C GLN A 68 -10.96 -7.65 -19.30
N LEU A 69 -11.72 -7.02 -20.19
CA LEU A 69 -13.05 -7.48 -20.58
C LEU A 69 -13.00 -8.28 -21.88
N ASP A 70 -13.45 -9.54 -21.81
CA ASP A 70 -13.80 -10.37 -22.95
C ASP A 70 -15.25 -10.86 -22.75
N SER A 71 -16.20 -10.11 -23.30
CA SER A 71 -17.62 -10.35 -23.09
C SER A 71 -18.40 -10.35 -24.39
N PRO A 72 -19.29 -11.34 -24.61
CA PRO A 72 -20.23 -11.32 -25.71
C PRO A 72 -21.33 -10.27 -25.54
N GLY A 73 -21.51 -9.70 -24.34
CA GLY A 73 -22.50 -8.66 -24.07
C GLY A 73 -23.00 -8.63 -22.62
N SER A 74 -24.04 -7.85 -22.38
CA SER A 74 -24.69 -7.71 -21.07
C SER A 74 -26.07 -8.37 -21.06
N VAL A 75 -26.42 -8.98 -19.94
CA VAL A 75 -27.76 -9.49 -19.63
C VAL A 75 -28.36 -8.78 -18.41
N LEU A 76 -27.85 -7.58 -18.09
CA LEU A 76 -28.39 -6.75 -17.03
C LEU A 76 -29.79 -6.24 -17.39
N PRO A 77 -30.72 -6.18 -16.41
CA PRO A 77 -32.00 -5.53 -16.62
C PRO A 77 -31.80 -4.04 -16.94
N PRO A 78 -32.70 -3.42 -17.75
CA PRO A 78 -32.68 -1.99 -17.99
C PRO A 78 -32.85 -1.24 -16.66
N ALA A 79 -32.13 -0.12 -16.54
CA ALA A 79 -32.18 0.77 -15.37
C ALA A 79 -33.51 1.52 -15.24
#